data_AF-A0A6P1BKW3-F1
#
_entry.id   AF-A0A6P1BKW3-F1
#
_cell.length_a   1.000
_cell.length_b   1.000
_cell.length_c   1.000
_cell.angle_alpha   90.00
_cell.angle_beta   90.00
_cell.angle_gamma   90.00
#
_symmetry.space_group_name_H-M   'P 1'
#
loop_
_entity.id
_entity.type
_entity.pdbx_description
1 polymer ?
#
loop_
_entity_poly.entity_id
_entity_poly.type
_entity_poly.pdbx_seq_one_letter_code
_entity_poly.pdbx_strand_id
1 'polypeptide(L)'
;MSAIEQGRIRTGDNTSAEKLRWLTPAAGAMAYPFLLDAFHLAVSPTSGEMSTARLVLAALCLFAATAAPLLGLACAWRLTRAAPSSFELRARRLAYVTIAAPPLFVLTGVGLGLLHIRVSDELVWVMGWLAAGLYVLLGSEQERPAKSAAIAPSITRWRVVHGVAAAVILLYVAFHLTNHLLGLLGPEVHAAVMKVGRTVYRSSVIEPILVALMLFQVAVGMRLAWRWSALPADAFRVFQIGSGMYLAAFIVTHLNSAFVSARAVHHLDTNWAWASGAPTGLIHDAWSIRLVPHYALGVFFVLAHLASGLRGVLIAHGVATAVANRIWATGLAAAGLIALAIMSGLCGARI
;
A
#
# COMPACT_ATOMS: atom_id res chain seq x y z
N MET A 1 -19.13 55.87 17.15
CA MET A 1 -18.10 54.90 16.72
C MET A 1 -17.56 54.22 17.97
N SER A 2 -18.07 53.03 18.28
CA SER A 2 -17.80 52.27 19.51
C SER A 2 -17.24 50.89 19.13
N ALA A 3 -16.16 50.51 19.80
CA ALA A 3 -15.33 49.34 19.55
C ALA A 3 -15.94 48.02 20.08
N ILE A 4 -17.14 47.64 19.60
CA ILE A 4 -17.85 46.41 20.02
C ILE A 4 -18.22 45.49 18.83
N GLU A 5 -17.72 45.76 17.62
CA GLU A 5 -18.10 45.02 16.41
C GLU A 5 -16.95 44.23 15.73
N GLN A 6 -15.91 43.83 16.49
CA GLN A 6 -14.85 42.94 16.00
C GLN A 6 -14.90 41.54 16.63
N GLY A 7 -16.08 41.10 17.05
CA GLY A 7 -16.31 39.81 17.69
C GLY A 7 -17.03 38.78 16.81
N ARG A 8 -16.66 38.61 15.54
CA ARG A 8 -17.05 37.42 14.76
C ARG A 8 -16.33 37.39 13.42
N ILE A 9 -15.48 36.36 13.20
CA ILE A 9 -15.57 35.40 12.08
C ILE A 9 -14.52 34.28 12.31
N ARG A 10 -15.03 33.17 12.86
CA ARG A 10 -14.72 31.74 12.60
C ARG A 10 -13.27 31.24 12.73
N THR A 11 -12.89 30.83 13.95
CA THR A 11 -12.19 29.55 14.11
C THR A 11 -13.25 28.45 13.97
N GLY A 12 -13.32 27.82 12.79
CA GLY A 12 -14.28 26.76 12.52
C GLY A 12 -13.99 25.55 13.39
N ASP A 13 -14.62 25.46 14.56
CA ASP A 13 -14.63 24.25 15.35
C ASP A 13 -15.43 23.22 14.55
N ASN A 14 -14.73 22.27 13.90
CA ASN A 14 -15.38 21.20 13.14
C ASN A 14 -16.38 20.53 14.08
N THR A 15 -17.66 20.48 13.69
CA THR A 15 -18.67 19.79 14.49
C THR A 15 -18.26 18.32 14.69
N SER A 16 -18.73 17.65 15.74
CA SER A 16 -18.42 16.23 15.97
C SER A 16 -18.75 15.35 14.77
N ALA A 17 -19.83 15.67 14.05
CA ALA A 17 -20.22 15.02 12.80
C ALA A 17 -19.18 15.24 11.68
N GLU A 18 -18.63 16.46 11.55
CA GLU A 18 -17.57 16.75 10.61
C GLU A 18 -16.23 16.11 10.97
N LYS A 19 -15.92 15.93 12.25
CA LYS A 19 -14.73 15.17 12.65
C LYS A 19 -14.89 13.69 12.30
N LEU A 20 -16.08 13.12 12.53
CA LEU A 20 -16.37 11.72 12.24
C LEU A 20 -16.30 11.41 10.72
N ARG A 21 -16.71 12.34 9.85
CA ARG A 21 -16.60 12.16 8.38
C ARG A 21 -15.17 11.92 7.90
N TRP A 22 -14.17 12.43 8.63
CA TRP A 22 -12.77 12.25 8.27
C TRP A 22 -12.20 10.89 8.69
N LEU A 23 -12.98 10.10 9.45
CA LEU A 23 -12.67 8.71 9.79
C LEU A 23 -13.23 7.70 8.78
N THR A 24 -13.91 8.13 7.71
CA THR A 24 -14.41 7.23 6.66
C THR A 24 -13.34 6.27 6.10
N PRO A 25 -12.08 6.68 5.86
CA PRO A 25 -11.05 5.73 5.43
C PRO A 25 -10.76 4.64 6.46
N ALA A 26 -10.81 4.95 7.75
CA ALA A 26 -10.62 3.96 8.81
C ALA A 26 -11.82 3.02 8.90
N ALA A 27 -13.05 3.51 8.71
CA ALA A 27 -14.23 2.65 8.58
C ALA A 27 -14.12 1.70 7.38
N GLY A 28 -13.66 2.20 6.22
CA GLY A 28 -13.36 1.35 5.05
C GLY A 28 -12.27 0.31 5.34
N ALA A 29 -11.22 0.69 6.07
CA ALA A 29 -10.19 -0.25 6.50
C ALA A 29 -10.74 -1.29 7.48
N MET A 30 -11.61 -0.93 8.43
CA MET A 30 -12.28 -1.90 9.32
C MET A 30 -13.17 -2.87 8.56
N ALA A 31 -13.85 -2.42 7.50
CA ALA A 31 -14.69 -3.27 6.65
C ALA A 31 -13.89 -4.23 5.76
N TYR A 32 -12.61 -3.93 5.50
CA TYR A 32 -11.74 -4.66 4.57
C TYR A 32 -11.73 -6.19 4.76
N PRO A 33 -11.45 -6.76 5.95
CA PRO A 33 -11.43 -8.21 6.11
C PRO A 33 -12.79 -8.86 5.83
N PHE A 34 -13.88 -8.23 6.24
CA PHE A 34 -15.23 -8.75 6.03
C PHE A 34 -15.64 -8.77 4.55
N LEU A 35 -15.06 -7.89 3.72
CA LEU A 35 -15.21 -7.98 2.26
C LEU A 35 -14.51 -9.23 1.71
N LEU A 36 -13.36 -9.61 2.26
CA LEU A 36 -12.66 -10.84 1.88
C LEU A 36 -13.40 -12.08 2.36
N ASP A 37 -13.98 -12.05 3.57
CA ASP A 37 -14.83 -13.13 4.07
C ASP A 37 -16.07 -13.33 3.21
N ALA A 38 -16.76 -12.24 2.88
CA ALA A 38 -17.93 -12.27 2.00
C ALA A 38 -17.57 -12.78 0.60
N PHE A 39 -16.40 -12.43 0.06
CA PHE A 39 -15.88 -13.02 -1.16
C PHE A 39 -15.71 -14.53 -1.02
N HIS A 40 -15.01 -14.98 0.01
CA HIS A 40 -14.70 -16.39 0.21
C HIS A 40 -15.97 -17.23 0.36
N LEU A 41 -16.95 -16.74 1.13
CA LEU A 41 -18.28 -17.33 1.28
C LEU A 41 -19.05 -17.38 -0.05
N ALA A 42 -18.87 -16.40 -0.93
CA ALA A 42 -19.53 -16.38 -2.24
C ALA A 42 -18.93 -17.40 -3.21
N VAL A 43 -17.61 -17.61 -3.19
CA VAL A 43 -16.91 -18.55 -4.11
C VAL A 43 -16.83 -19.99 -3.60
N SER A 44 -17.26 -20.26 -2.37
CA SER A 44 -17.18 -21.60 -1.73
C SER A 44 -18.57 -22.09 -1.25
N PRO A 45 -19.50 -22.49 -2.16
CA PRO A 45 -20.77 -23.11 -1.77
C PRO A 45 -20.60 -24.32 -0.86
N THR A 46 -21.43 -24.42 0.18
CA THR A 46 -21.59 -25.66 0.96
C THR A 46 -22.43 -26.70 0.19
N SER A 47 -23.30 -26.26 -0.72
CA SER A 47 -24.07 -27.11 -1.63
C SER A 47 -24.50 -26.35 -2.89
N GLY A 48 -24.67 -27.07 -4.01
CA GLY A 48 -25.09 -26.51 -5.29
C GLY A 48 -23.98 -25.87 -6.13
N GLU A 49 -24.28 -25.64 -7.41
CA GLU A 49 -23.37 -24.98 -8.34
C GLU A 49 -23.23 -23.47 -8.06
N MET A 50 -22.15 -22.86 -8.55
CA MET A 50 -21.92 -21.43 -8.41
C MET A 50 -22.92 -20.64 -9.26
N SER A 51 -23.86 -19.95 -8.61
CA SER A 51 -24.86 -19.12 -9.30
C SER A 51 -24.28 -17.78 -9.76
N THR A 52 -24.86 -17.20 -10.80
CA THR A 52 -24.50 -15.86 -11.31
C THR A 52 -24.55 -14.79 -10.22
N ALA A 53 -25.55 -14.85 -9.33
CA ALA A 53 -25.68 -13.90 -8.23
C ALA A 53 -24.49 -13.97 -7.26
N ARG A 54 -23.99 -15.17 -6.95
CA ARG A 54 -22.81 -15.35 -6.08
C ARG A 54 -21.52 -14.92 -6.78
N LEU A 55 -21.40 -15.17 -8.08
CA LEU A 55 -20.27 -14.67 -8.87
C LEU A 55 -20.24 -13.14 -8.88
N VAL A 56 -21.38 -12.48 -9.08
CA VAL A 56 -21.48 -11.01 -9.02
C VAL A 56 -21.14 -10.50 -7.62
N LEU A 57 -21.66 -11.12 -6.57
CA LEU A 57 -21.32 -10.76 -5.19
C LEU A 57 -19.82 -10.87 -4.92
N ALA A 58 -19.19 -11.99 -5.30
CA ALA A 58 -17.76 -12.19 -5.19
C ALA A 58 -16.98 -11.08 -5.93
N ALA A 59 -17.32 -10.82 -7.19
CA ALA A 59 -16.67 -9.78 -7.97
C ALA A 59 -16.77 -8.40 -7.29
N LEU A 60 -17.94 -8.04 -6.76
CA LEU A 60 -18.16 -6.77 -6.05
C LEU A 60 -17.35 -6.70 -4.74
N CYS A 61 -17.31 -7.77 -3.95
CA CYS A 61 -16.55 -7.85 -2.71
C CYS A 61 -15.04 -7.70 -2.96
N LEU A 62 -14.49 -8.44 -3.92
CA LEU A 62 -13.08 -8.36 -4.27
C LEU A 62 -12.71 -7.01 -4.88
N PHE A 63 -13.58 -6.45 -5.72
CA PHE A 63 -13.40 -5.10 -6.26
C PHE A 63 -13.37 -4.07 -5.13
N ALA A 64 -14.33 -4.12 -4.19
CA ALA A 64 -14.38 -3.21 -3.05
C ALA A 64 -13.13 -3.34 -2.16
N ALA A 65 -12.67 -4.56 -1.86
CA ALA A 65 -11.45 -4.80 -1.10
C ALA A 65 -10.21 -4.23 -1.81
N THR A 66 -10.11 -4.42 -3.13
CA THR A 66 -9.00 -3.88 -3.95
C THR A 66 -9.08 -2.35 -4.08
N ALA A 67 -10.28 -1.77 -4.09
CA ALA A 67 -10.51 -0.33 -4.16
C ALA A 67 -10.38 0.40 -2.82
N ALA A 68 -10.28 -0.31 -1.69
CA ALA A 68 -10.17 0.29 -0.35
C ALA A 68 -9.13 1.43 -0.23
N PRO A 69 -7.93 1.35 -0.85
CA PRO A 69 -6.96 2.44 -0.80
C PRO A 69 -7.44 3.78 -1.39
N LEU A 70 -8.44 3.76 -2.28
CA LEU A 70 -8.99 4.98 -2.91
C LEU A 70 -9.68 5.89 -1.88
N LEU A 71 -10.28 5.33 -0.82
CA LEU A 71 -10.88 6.10 0.26
C LEU A 71 -9.80 6.93 0.99
N GLY A 72 -8.66 6.31 1.27
CA GLY A 72 -7.50 6.96 1.87
C GLY A 72 -6.93 8.08 0.99
N LEU A 73 -6.74 7.81 -0.30
CA LEU A 73 -6.27 8.81 -1.28
C LEU A 73 -7.23 10.00 -1.41
N ALA A 74 -8.53 9.74 -1.54
CA ALA A 74 -9.55 10.78 -1.69
C ALA A 74 -9.64 11.65 -0.43
N CYS A 75 -9.61 11.04 0.76
CA CYS A 75 -9.61 11.77 2.02
C CYS A 75 -8.33 12.60 2.19
N ALA A 76 -7.15 12.02 1.92
CA ALA A 76 -5.88 12.71 2.02
C ALA A 76 -5.75 13.89 1.04
N TRP A 77 -6.36 13.79 -0.15
CA TRP A 77 -6.51 14.89 -1.10
C TRP A 77 -7.38 16.01 -0.54
N ARG A 78 -8.59 15.68 -0.06
CA ARG A 78 -9.56 16.65 0.50
C ARG A 78 -9.03 17.39 1.74
N LEU A 79 -8.15 16.75 2.52
CA LEU A 79 -7.50 17.35 3.69
C LEU A 79 -6.22 18.12 3.37
N THR A 80 -5.93 18.37 2.09
CA THR A 80 -4.79 19.22 1.70
C THR A 80 -5.11 20.68 2.02
N ARG A 81 -4.38 21.27 2.97
CA ARG A 81 -4.53 22.67 3.42
C ARG A 81 -3.16 23.34 3.57
N ALA A 82 -3.12 24.67 3.40
CA ALA A 82 -1.93 25.50 3.65
C ALA A 82 -1.49 25.49 5.12
N ALA A 83 -2.44 25.58 6.03
CA ALA A 83 -2.22 25.55 7.47
C ALA A 83 -3.26 24.60 8.13
N PRO A 84 -3.06 23.27 8.07
CA PRO A 84 -3.99 22.32 8.66
C PRO A 84 -3.92 22.34 10.19
N SER A 85 -5.06 22.19 10.86
CA SER A 85 -5.11 22.01 12.32
C SER A 85 -4.39 20.73 12.78
N SER A 86 -4.26 20.51 14.09
CA SER A 86 -3.66 19.28 14.61
C SER A 86 -4.53 18.07 14.27
N PHE A 87 -5.84 18.21 14.45
CA PHE A 87 -6.82 17.22 14.01
C PHE A 87 -6.72 16.90 12.51
N GLU A 88 -6.73 17.92 11.63
CA GLU A 88 -6.73 17.71 10.18
C GLU A 88 -5.46 16.96 9.71
N LEU A 89 -4.29 17.29 10.30
CA LEU A 89 -3.05 16.57 9.98
C LEU A 89 -3.09 15.11 10.46
N ARG A 90 -3.60 14.86 11.67
CA ARG A 90 -3.77 13.51 12.19
C ARG A 90 -4.72 12.70 11.29
N ALA A 91 -5.86 13.26 10.92
CA ALA A 91 -6.82 12.64 10.01
C ALA A 91 -6.20 12.36 8.63
N ARG A 92 -5.43 13.30 8.07
CA ARG A 92 -4.75 13.12 6.78
C ARG A 92 -3.70 12.01 6.83
N ARG A 93 -2.94 11.93 7.92
CA ARG A 93 -1.95 10.86 8.12
C ARG A 93 -2.64 9.50 8.30
N LEU A 94 -3.73 9.43 9.06
CA LEU A 94 -4.55 8.23 9.16
C LEU A 94 -5.05 7.79 7.77
N ALA A 95 -5.54 8.73 6.95
CA ALA A 95 -5.97 8.46 5.58
C ALA A 95 -4.83 7.90 4.71
N TYR A 96 -3.59 8.37 4.87
CA TYR A 96 -2.44 7.75 4.19
C TYR A 96 -2.18 6.33 4.68
N VAL A 97 -2.23 6.07 5.99
CA VAL A 97 -2.00 4.73 6.56
C VAL A 97 -3.07 3.74 6.08
N THR A 98 -4.34 4.17 5.92
CA THR A 98 -5.41 3.29 5.40
C THR A 98 -5.19 2.81 3.97
N ILE A 99 -4.35 3.50 3.17
CA ILE A 99 -3.98 3.04 1.82
C ILE A 99 -3.25 1.70 1.93
N ALA A 100 -2.46 1.50 2.99
CA ALA A 100 -1.73 0.28 3.27
C ALA A 100 -2.58 -0.82 3.94
N ALA A 101 -3.91 -0.71 3.96
CA ALA A 101 -4.77 -1.72 4.58
C ALA A 101 -4.48 -3.16 4.09
N PRO A 102 -4.36 -3.45 2.78
CA PRO A 102 -4.05 -4.80 2.31
C PRO A 102 -2.75 -5.40 2.89
N PRO A 103 -1.56 -4.78 2.74
CA PRO A 103 -0.34 -5.37 3.31
C PRO A 103 -0.32 -5.37 4.84
N LEU A 104 -0.98 -4.42 5.50
CA LEU A 104 -1.06 -4.42 6.96
C LEU A 104 -1.93 -5.56 7.49
N PHE A 105 -3.04 -5.90 6.82
CA PHE A 105 -3.89 -7.02 7.24
C PHE A 105 -3.18 -8.36 7.05
N VAL A 106 -2.42 -8.52 5.95
CA VAL A 106 -1.53 -9.68 5.77
C VAL A 106 -0.51 -9.76 6.90
N LEU A 107 0.12 -8.65 7.27
CA LEU A 107 1.09 -8.60 8.37
C LEU A 107 0.46 -8.97 9.71
N THR A 108 -0.77 -8.54 9.99
CA THR A 108 -1.51 -8.92 11.20
C THR A 108 -1.64 -10.43 11.29
N GLY A 109 -2.16 -11.10 10.25
CA GLY A 109 -2.34 -12.55 10.29
C GLY A 109 -1.03 -13.35 10.34
N VAL A 110 -0.02 -12.94 9.56
CA VAL A 110 1.30 -13.58 9.62
C VAL A 110 1.93 -13.39 11.00
N GLY A 111 1.85 -12.19 11.57
CA GLY A 111 2.39 -11.88 12.90
C GLY A 111 1.72 -12.67 14.01
N LEU A 112 0.39 -12.74 14.04
CA LEU A 112 -0.36 -13.54 15.01
C LEU A 112 -0.03 -15.04 14.89
N GLY A 113 0.06 -15.55 13.66
CA GLY A 113 0.46 -16.92 13.38
C GLY A 113 1.86 -17.26 13.89
N LEU A 114 2.84 -16.39 13.62
CA LEU A 114 4.22 -16.55 14.09
C LEU A 114 4.36 -16.51 15.61
N LEU A 115 3.51 -15.72 16.28
CA LEU A 115 3.50 -15.60 17.75
C LEU A 115 2.61 -16.66 18.42
N HIS A 116 1.97 -17.54 17.64
CA HIS A 116 1.00 -18.53 18.12
C HIS A 116 -0.15 -17.92 18.96
N ILE A 117 -0.53 -16.67 18.67
CA ILE A 117 -1.61 -15.97 19.37
C ILE A 117 -2.95 -16.40 18.76
N ARG A 118 -3.81 -17.04 19.56
CA ARG A 118 -5.13 -17.55 19.14
C ARG A 118 -6.24 -16.50 19.28
N VAL A 119 -6.05 -15.35 18.65
CA VAL A 119 -7.06 -14.28 18.55
C VAL A 119 -7.40 -14.10 17.08
N SER A 120 -8.67 -13.76 16.76
CA SER A 120 -9.10 -13.48 15.39
C SER A 120 -8.33 -12.27 14.81
N ASP A 121 -7.85 -12.43 13.57
CA ASP A 121 -7.19 -11.37 12.81
C ASP A 121 -8.11 -10.14 12.69
N GLU A 122 -9.40 -10.38 12.42
CA GLU A 122 -10.45 -9.38 12.27
C GLU A 122 -10.66 -8.57 13.55
N LEU A 123 -10.65 -9.23 14.72
CA LEU A 123 -10.79 -8.54 16.00
C LEU A 123 -9.61 -7.62 16.26
N VAL A 124 -8.37 -8.12 16.11
CA VAL A 124 -7.16 -7.31 16.28
C VAL A 124 -7.15 -6.13 15.30
N TRP A 125 -7.58 -6.39 14.07
CA TRP A 125 -7.69 -5.39 13.01
C TRP A 125 -8.67 -4.27 13.34
N VAL A 126 -9.91 -4.62 13.71
CA VAL A 126 -10.96 -3.64 14.08
C VAL A 126 -10.52 -2.84 15.29
N MET A 127 -10.00 -3.49 16.34
CA MET A 127 -9.51 -2.81 17.54
C MET A 127 -8.36 -1.84 17.23
N GLY A 128 -7.45 -2.21 16.33
CA GLY A 128 -6.36 -1.34 15.88
C GLY A 128 -6.86 -0.06 15.20
N TRP A 129 -7.83 -0.18 14.28
CA TRP A 129 -8.40 0.98 13.60
C TRP A 129 -9.29 1.84 14.49
N LEU A 130 -10.02 1.23 15.44
CA LEU A 130 -10.74 1.96 16.48
C LEU A 130 -9.77 2.80 17.32
N ALA A 131 -8.68 2.19 17.82
CA ALA A 131 -7.66 2.91 18.58
C ALA A 131 -7.03 4.06 17.76
N ALA A 132 -6.73 3.82 16.48
CA ALA A 132 -6.22 4.86 15.59
C ALA A 132 -7.23 6.01 15.36
N GLY A 133 -8.52 5.68 15.23
CA GLY A 133 -9.61 6.66 15.13
C GLY A 133 -9.76 7.48 16.41
N LEU A 134 -9.73 6.84 17.59
CA LEU A 134 -9.75 7.52 18.88
C LEU A 134 -8.53 8.45 19.04
N TYR A 135 -7.33 8.02 18.64
CA TYR A 135 -6.15 8.88 18.64
C TYR A 135 -6.34 10.15 17.80
N VAL A 136 -6.98 10.05 16.63
CA VAL A 136 -7.27 11.22 15.79
C VAL A 136 -8.27 12.15 16.47
N LEU A 137 -9.35 11.61 17.06
CA LEU A 137 -10.44 12.37 17.68
C LEU A 137 -10.03 13.04 19.01
N LEU A 138 -9.28 12.32 19.85
CA LEU A 138 -8.95 12.72 21.21
C LEU A 138 -7.59 13.43 21.32
N GLY A 139 -6.80 13.45 20.25
CA GLY A 139 -5.52 14.14 20.26
C GLY A 139 -5.67 15.64 20.56
N SER A 140 -4.78 16.18 21.39
CA SER A 140 -4.80 17.60 21.74
C SER A 140 -4.53 18.50 20.53
N GLU A 141 -5.08 19.71 20.54
CA GLU A 141 -4.65 20.76 19.63
C GLU A 141 -3.35 21.36 20.16
N GLN A 142 -2.29 21.29 19.34
CA GLN A 142 -1.03 21.97 19.64
C GLN A 142 -0.91 23.19 18.71
N GLU A 143 -0.56 24.33 19.29
CA GLU A 143 -0.13 25.49 18.51
C GLU A 143 1.11 25.11 17.71
N ARG A 144 1.00 25.13 16.38
CA ARG A 144 2.17 24.91 15.53
C ARG A 144 2.93 26.21 15.38
N PRO A 145 4.25 26.22 15.66
CA PRO A 145 5.06 27.38 15.36
C PRO A 145 5.00 27.69 13.86
N ALA A 146 4.75 28.95 13.51
CA ALA A 146 4.51 29.44 12.15
C ALA A 146 5.65 29.19 11.14
N LYS A 147 6.80 28.63 11.57
CA LYS A 147 8.07 28.60 10.82
C LYS A 147 8.47 27.27 10.17
N SER A 148 7.57 26.30 9.98
CA SER A 148 7.93 25.03 9.33
C SER A 148 7.46 24.89 7.87
N ALA A 149 7.32 26.00 7.13
CA ALA A 149 6.84 26.00 5.74
C ALA A 149 7.95 25.98 4.66
N ALA A 150 9.20 26.31 5.00
CA ALA A 150 10.32 26.16 4.08
C ALA A 150 10.71 24.67 3.97
N ILE A 151 10.74 24.13 2.75
CA ILE A 151 11.34 22.81 2.50
C ILE A 151 12.80 22.91 2.91
N ALA A 152 13.13 22.44 4.11
CA ALA A 152 14.50 22.46 4.60
C ALA A 152 15.40 21.75 3.55
N PRO A 153 16.60 22.29 3.24
CA PRO A 153 17.54 21.68 2.28
C PRO A 153 17.79 20.18 2.51
N SER A 154 17.61 19.72 3.75
CA SER A 154 17.70 18.32 4.14
C SER A 154 16.68 17.42 3.43
N ILE A 155 15.43 17.85 3.21
CA ILE A 155 14.39 17.03 2.56
C ILE A 155 14.76 16.74 1.09
N THR A 156 15.33 17.72 0.38
CA THR A 156 15.77 17.55 -1.00
C THR A 156 16.88 16.50 -1.10
N ARG A 157 17.88 16.55 -0.20
CA ARG A 157 18.95 15.54 -0.15
C ARG A 157 18.39 14.14 0.11
N TRP A 158 17.50 13.98 1.10
CA TRP A 158 16.86 12.69 1.38
C TRP A 158 16.07 12.14 0.20
N ARG A 159 15.41 13.01 -0.58
CA ARG A 159 14.71 12.60 -1.81
C ARG A 159 15.67 12.05 -2.86
N VAL A 160 16.83 12.68 -3.05
CA VAL A 160 17.84 12.22 -4.02
C VAL A 160 18.41 10.88 -3.58
N VAL A 161 18.83 10.74 -2.32
CA VAL A 161 19.39 9.47 -1.82
C VAL A 161 18.37 8.33 -1.91
N HIS A 162 17.10 8.60 -1.57
CA HIS A 162 16.01 7.66 -1.75
C HIS A 162 15.87 7.20 -3.21
N GLY A 163 15.89 8.15 -4.16
CA GLY A 163 15.81 7.85 -5.60
C GLY A 163 17.00 7.05 -6.14
N VAL A 164 18.23 7.36 -5.71
CA VAL A 164 19.44 6.61 -6.12
C VAL A 164 19.39 5.17 -5.61
N ALA A 165 19.05 4.97 -4.34
CA ALA A 165 18.90 3.63 -3.80
C ALA A 165 17.75 2.86 -4.48
N ALA A 166 16.67 3.54 -4.88
CA ALA A 166 15.58 2.92 -5.62
C ALA A 166 16.03 2.47 -7.02
N ALA A 167 16.92 3.20 -7.69
CA ALA A 167 17.46 2.82 -8.99
C ALA A 167 18.28 1.51 -8.93
N VAL A 168 18.98 1.23 -7.82
CA VAL A 168 19.67 -0.05 -7.61
C VAL A 168 18.67 -1.20 -7.41
N ILE A 169 17.66 -0.97 -6.56
CA ILE A 169 16.59 -1.95 -6.28
C ILE A 169 15.76 -2.25 -7.54
N LEU A 170 15.63 -1.29 -8.46
CA LEU A 170 14.88 -1.43 -9.70
C LEU A 170 15.35 -2.63 -10.53
N LEU A 171 16.66 -2.94 -10.54
CA LEU A 171 17.18 -4.11 -11.26
C LEU A 171 16.59 -5.40 -10.71
N TYR A 172 16.54 -5.54 -9.38
CA TYR A 172 15.91 -6.68 -8.72
C TYR A 172 14.40 -6.71 -8.99
N VAL A 173 13.70 -5.58 -8.84
CA VAL A 173 12.24 -5.50 -9.05
C VAL A 173 11.88 -5.86 -10.48
N ALA A 174 12.63 -5.36 -11.47
CA ALA A 174 12.41 -5.69 -12.88
C ALA A 174 12.55 -7.19 -13.12
N PHE A 175 13.66 -7.81 -12.68
CA PHE A 175 13.84 -9.25 -12.77
C PHE A 175 12.71 -10.01 -12.06
N HIS A 176 12.36 -9.61 -10.84
CA HIS A 176 11.36 -10.28 -10.01
C HIS A 176 9.97 -10.27 -10.66
N LEU A 177 9.53 -9.11 -11.17
CA LEU A 177 8.25 -8.98 -11.85
C LEU A 177 8.24 -9.72 -13.21
N THR A 178 9.34 -9.66 -13.97
CA THR A 178 9.48 -10.44 -15.20
C THR A 178 9.39 -11.93 -14.92
N ASN A 179 10.07 -12.42 -13.90
CA ASN A 179 10.00 -13.82 -13.52
C ASN A 179 8.56 -14.24 -13.16
N HIS A 180 7.82 -13.41 -12.41
CA HIS A 180 6.40 -13.65 -12.13
C HIS A 180 5.52 -13.64 -13.38
N LEU A 181 5.75 -12.73 -14.34
CA LEU A 181 5.05 -12.72 -15.63
C LEU A 181 5.29 -14.02 -16.42
N LEU A 182 6.52 -14.56 -16.39
CA LEU A 182 6.84 -15.83 -17.05
C LEU A 182 6.09 -17.03 -16.44
N GLY A 183 5.49 -16.89 -15.25
CA GLY A 183 4.58 -17.89 -14.71
C GLY A 183 3.30 -18.10 -15.53
N LEU A 184 2.93 -17.15 -16.40
CA LEU A 184 1.87 -17.36 -17.41
C LEU A 184 2.25 -18.44 -18.42
N LEU A 185 3.55 -18.65 -18.68
CA LEU A 185 4.06 -19.73 -19.53
C LEU A 185 4.18 -21.07 -18.78
N GLY A 186 3.92 -21.08 -17.47
CA GLY A 186 3.95 -22.28 -16.63
C GLY A 186 4.88 -22.15 -15.42
N PRO A 187 4.59 -22.90 -14.32
CA PRO A 187 5.45 -22.95 -13.13
C PRO A 187 6.89 -23.38 -13.42
N GLU A 188 7.11 -24.21 -14.44
CA GLU A 188 8.41 -24.74 -14.84
C GLU A 188 9.29 -23.65 -15.45
N VAL A 189 8.73 -22.81 -16.33
CA VAL A 189 9.44 -21.67 -16.94
C VAL A 189 9.81 -20.65 -15.87
N HIS A 190 8.85 -20.29 -15.01
CA HIS A 190 9.11 -19.47 -13.83
C HIS A 190 10.22 -20.07 -12.97
N ALA A 191 10.19 -21.38 -12.68
CA ALA A 191 11.17 -22.04 -11.83
C ALA A 191 12.58 -22.04 -12.45
N ALA A 192 12.69 -22.26 -13.77
CA ALA A 192 13.96 -22.24 -14.49
C ALA A 192 14.63 -20.86 -14.41
N VAL A 193 13.89 -19.79 -14.72
CA VAL A 193 14.40 -18.42 -14.65
C VAL A 193 14.69 -17.99 -13.21
N MET A 194 13.79 -18.34 -12.28
CA MET A 194 14.00 -18.11 -10.85
C MET A 194 15.30 -18.75 -10.37
N LYS A 195 15.58 -20.00 -10.75
CA LYS A 195 16.81 -20.71 -10.34
C LYS A 195 18.07 -19.96 -10.76
N VAL A 196 18.10 -19.42 -11.97
CA VAL A 196 19.23 -18.58 -12.45
C VAL A 196 19.34 -17.32 -11.59
N GLY A 197 18.25 -16.57 -11.40
CA GLY A 197 18.27 -15.34 -10.60
C GLY A 197 18.71 -15.59 -9.15
N ARG A 198 18.27 -16.69 -8.55
CA ARG A 198 18.61 -17.05 -7.15
C ARG A 198 20.11 -17.23 -6.93
N THR A 199 20.90 -17.58 -7.95
CA THR A 199 22.37 -17.61 -7.83
C THR A 199 22.96 -16.24 -7.49
N VAL A 200 22.25 -15.17 -7.87
CA VAL A 200 22.66 -13.77 -7.63
C VAL A 200 21.95 -13.24 -6.38
N TYR A 201 20.62 -13.07 -6.43
CA TYR A 201 19.90 -12.32 -5.40
C TYR A 201 19.70 -13.06 -4.07
N ARG A 202 19.95 -14.39 -4.03
CA ARG A 202 20.00 -15.19 -2.79
C ARG A 202 21.42 -15.55 -2.36
N SER A 203 22.45 -14.94 -2.95
CA SER A 203 23.83 -15.12 -2.48
C SER A 203 24.01 -14.51 -1.08
N SER A 204 24.99 -15.01 -0.33
CA SER A 204 25.31 -14.53 1.03
C SER A 204 25.71 -13.06 1.11
N VAL A 205 26.05 -12.44 -0.02
CA VAL A 205 26.43 -11.03 -0.11
C VAL A 205 25.28 -10.16 -0.63
N ILE A 206 24.64 -10.55 -1.75
CA ILE A 206 23.63 -9.69 -2.39
C ILE A 206 22.30 -9.71 -1.62
N GLU A 207 21.89 -10.86 -1.06
CA GLU A 207 20.64 -10.97 -0.30
C GLU A 207 20.58 -9.96 0.86
N PRO A 208 21.56 -9.87 1.78
CA PRO A 208 21.52 -8.88 2.86
C PRO A 208 21.63 -7.44 2.36
N ILE A 209 22.36 -7.17 1.28
CA ILE A 209 22.43 -5.82 0.67
C ILE A 209 21.06 -5.39 0.15
N LEU A 210 20.36 -6.26 -0.59
CA LEU A 210 19.02 -5.97 -1.10
C LEU A 210 18.03 -5.73 0.05
N VAL A 211 18.06 -6.57 1.10
CA VAL A 211 17.23 -6.37 2.30
C VAL A 211 17.53 -5.03 2.96
N ALA A 212 18.81 -4.70 3.18
CA ALA A 212 19.21 -3.43 3.78
C ALA A 212 18.76 -2.23 2.94
N LEU A 213 18.90 -2.30 1.62
CA LEU A 213 18.43 -1.25 0.70
C LEU A 213 16.91 -1.10 0.75
N MET A 214 16.15 -2.19 0.79
CA MET A 214 14.69 -2.14 0.93
C MET A 214 14.25 -1.55 2.28
N LEU A 215 14.88 -1.94 3.39
CA LEU A 215 14.60 -1.35 4.71
C LEU A 215 15.01 0.13 4.76
N PHE A 216 16.08 0.51 4.08
CA PHE A 216 16.46 1.91 3.89
C PHE A 216 15.39 2.70 3.11
N GLN A 217 14.83 2.12 2.03
CA GLN A 217 13.72 2.73 1.30
C GLN A 217 12.51 2.98 2.20
N VAL A 218 12.16 2.00 3.05
CA VAL A 218 11.09 2.15 4.04
C VAL A 218 11.41 3.31 4.99
N ALA A 219 12.57 3.30 5.65
CA ALA A 219 12.92 4.31 6.63
C ALA A 219 12.93 5.74 6.06
N VAL A 220 13.57 5.95 4.91
CA VAL A 220 13.65 7.27 4.27
C VAL A 220 12.30 7.67 3.66
N GLY A 221 11.58 6.73 3.04
CA GLY A 221 10.24 6.94 2.49
C GLY A 221 9.25 7.38 3.57
N MET A 222 9.25 6.72 4.73
CA MET A 222 8.43 7.10 5.89
C MET A 222 8.78 8.50 6.39
N ARG A 223 10.07 8.85 6.46
CA ARG A 223 10.52 10.20 6.83
C ARG A 223 10.02 11.25 5.84
N LEU A 224 10.08 10.97 4.54
CA LEU A 224 9.58 11.88 3.49
C LEU A 224 8.06 12.02 3.56
N ALA A 225 7.32 10.91 3.70
CA ALA A 225 5.87 10.90 3.85
C ALA A 225 5.42 11.69 5.10
N TRP A 226 6.11 11.54 6.22
CA TRP A 226 5.82 12.29 7.45
C TRP A 226 5.97 13.79 7.27
N ARG A 227 7.02 14.23 6.56
CA ARG A 227 7.28 15.65 6.29
C ARG A 227 6.32 16.22 5.25
N TRP A 228 6.08 15.50 4.15
CA TRP A 228 5.20 15.98 3.07
C TRP A 228 3.71 15.91 3.41
N SER A 229 3.29 15.00 4.29
CA SER A 229 1.88 14.96 4.76
C SER A 229 1.45 16.23 5.51
N ALA A 230 2.40 17.00 6.04
CA ALA A 230 2.14 18.28 6.70
C ALA A 230 2.07 19.48 5.74
N LEU A 231 2.41 19.29 4.46
CA LEU A 231 2.46 20.35 3.46
C LEU A 231 1.28 20.26 2.49
N PRO A 232 0.86 21.38 1.87
CA PRO A 232 0.03 21.33 0.67
C PRO A 232 0.62 20.41 -0.40
N ALA A 233 -0.24 19.73 -1.13
CA ALA A 233 0.12 18.73 -2.11
C ALA A 233 -0.84 18.80 -3.30
N ASP A 234 -0.34 18.66 -4.51
CA ASP A 234 -1.17 18.37 -5.68
C ASP A 234 -1.53 16.86 -5.72
N ALA A 235 -2.38 16.46 -6.66
CA ALA A 235 -2.83 15.08 -6.77
C ALA A 235 -1.66 14.10 -6.97
N PHE A 236 -0.63 14.51 -7.72
CA PHE A 236 0.59 13.72 -7.95
C PHE A 236 1.37 13.50 -6.65
N ARG A 237 1.53 14.53 -5.83
CA ARG A 237 2.19 14.42 -4.52
C ARG A 237 1.38 13.56 -3.56
N VAL A 238 0.05 13.70 -3.54
CA VAL A 238 -0.82 12.83 -2.73
C VAL A 238 -0.67 11.37 -3.14
N PHE A 239 -0.67 11.09 -4.45
CA PHE A 239 -0.45 9.75 -4.97
C PHE A 239 0.96 9.21 -4.65
N GLN A 240 2.02 10.04 -4.77
CA GLN A 240 3.39 9.64 -4.41
C GLN A 240 3.51 9.25 -2.93
N ILE A 241 2.91 10.04 -2.04
CA ILE A 241 2.91 9.75 -0.59
C ILE A 241 2.10 8.49 -0.31
N GLY A 242 0.91 8.36 -0.92
CA GLY A 242 0.03 7.21 -0.71
C GLY A 242 0.62 5.90 -1.21
N SER A 243 1.13 5.87 -2.43
CA SER A 243 1.84 4.71 -2.98
C SER A 243 3.09 4.37 -2.18
N GLY A 244 3.84 5.37 -1.71
CA GLY A 244 4.98 5.15 -0.79
C GLY A 244 4.57 4.54 0.54
N MET A 245 3.41 4.92 1.08
CA MET A 245 2.87 4.33 2.31
C MET A 245 2.45 2.88 2.12
N TYR A 246 1.76 2.59 1.02
CA TYR A 246 1.47 1.22 0.63
C TYR A 246 2.75 0.38 0.55
N LEU A 247 3.76 0.88 -0.17
CA LEU A 247 5.03 0.17 -0.38
C LEU A 247 5.83 -0.01 0.91
N ALA A 248 5.80 0.96 1.82
CA ALA A 248 6.46 0.83 3.10
C ALA A 248 5.91 -0.38 3.89
N ALA A 249 4.59 -0.49 3.98
CA ALA A 249 3.96 -1.65 4.60
C ALA A 249 4.19 -2.93 3.78
N PHE A 250 4.01 -2.86 2.45
CA PHE A 250 4.19 -4.01 1.56
C PHE A 250 5.59 -4.61 1.67
N ILE A 251 6.66 -3.81 1.66
CA ILE A 251 8.03 -4.30 1.78
C ILE A 251 8.22 -5.02 3.12
N VAL A 252 7.79 -4.42 4.24
CA VAL A 252 7.91 -5.03 5.57
C VAL A 252 7.16 -6.35 5.64
N THR A 253 5.90 -6.36 5.19
CA THR A 253 5.07 -7.56 5.16
C THR A 253 5.66 -8.64 4.26
N HIS A 254 6.02 -8.28 3.03
CA HIS A 254 6.48 -9.23 2.02
C HIS A 254 7.82 -9.85 2.40
N LEU A 255 8.76 -9.06 2.94
CA LEU A 255 10.02 -9.57 3.48
C LEU A 255 9.77 -10.46 4.70
N ASN A 256 8.88 -10.09 5.62
CA ASN A 256 8.54 -10.93 6.77
C ASN A 256 7.98 -12.29 6.32
N SER A 257 7.00 -12.29 5.42
CA SER A 257 6.40 -13.53 4.90
C SER A 257 7.44 -14.43 4.22
N ALA A 258 8.30 -13.87 3.35
CA ALA A 258 9.26 -14.67 2.58
C ALA A 258 10.47 -15.13 3.41
N PHE A 259 11.05 -14.27 4.23
CA PHE A 259 12.29 -14.56 4.96
C PHE A 259 12.02 -15.17 6.34
N VAL A 260 11.10 -14.59 7.10
CA VAL A 260 10.84 -15.01 8.48
C VAL A 260 9.87 -16.18 8.49
N SER A 261 8.65 -15.97 8.00
CA SER A 261 7.62 -17.01 8.06
C SER A 261 7.98 -18.21 7.19
N ALA A 262 8.13 -18.03 5.89
CA ALA A 262 8.37 -19.16 4.99
C ALA A 262 9.73 -19.83 5.25
N ARG A 263 10.84 -19.09 5.14
CA ARG A 263 12.19 -19.70 5.16
C ARG A 263 12.71 -20.03 6.56
N ALA A 264 12.66 -19.07 7.49
CA ALA A 264 13.29 -19.24 8.80
C ALA A 264 12.45 -20.11 9.75
N VAL A 265 11.13 -19.96 9.74
CA VAL A 265 10.23 -20.67 10.67
C VAL A 265 9.64 -21.93 10.07
N HIS A 266 9.06 -21.86 8.87
CA HIS A 266 8.38 -23.02 8.26
C HIS A 266 9.27 -23.85 7.32
N HIS A 267 10.51 -23.43 7.08
CA HIS A 267 11.48 -24.09 6.20
C HIS A 267 10.95 -24.39 4.79
N LEU A 268 10.08 -23.51 4.28
CA LEU A 268 9.48 -23.59 2.96
C LEU A 268 10.33 -22.87 1.91
N ASP A 269 10.36 -23.42 0.70
CA ASP A 269 10.93 -22.70 -0.45
C ASP A 269 9.92 -21.68 -1.00
N THR A 270 10.36 -20.44 -1.16
CA THR A 270 9.55 -19.33 -1.70
C THR A 270 9.49 -19.38 -3.22
N ASN A 271 8.91 -20.46 -3.75
CA ASN A 271 8.76 -20.74 -5.18
C ASN A 271 7.34 -20.41 -5.68
N TRP A 272 7.01 -20.81 -6.92
CA TRP A 272 5.70 -20.56 -7.51
C TRP A 272 4.55 -21.14 -6.70
N ALA A 273 4.69 -22.39 -6.22
CA ALA A 273 3.66 -23.06 -5.44
C ALA A 273 3.34 -22.31 -4.13
N TRP A 274 4.38 -21.81 -3.45
CA TRP A 274 4.20 -20.94 -2.27
C TRP A 274 3.51 -19.63 -2.64
N ALA A 275 3.96 -18.97 -3.72
CA ALA A 275 3.40 -17.68 -4.15
C ALA A 275 1.95 -17.77 -4.64
N SER A 276 1.55 -18.90 -5.24
CA SER A 276 0.19 -19.14 -5.73
C SER A 276 -0.74 -19.73 -4.67
N GLY A 277 -0.26 -20.00 -3.46
CA GLY A 277 -1.04 -20.67 -2.41
C GLY A 277 -1.42 -22.11 -2.74
N ALA A 278 -0.59 -22.82 -3.51
CA ALA A 278 -0.86 -24.20 -3.89
C ALA A 278 -0.89 -25.14 -2.65
N PRO A 279 -1.73 -26.20 -2.66
CA PRO A 279 -2.59 -26.64 -3.75
C PRO A 279 -3.95 -25.92 -3.82
N THR A 280 -4.38 -25.24 -2.76
CA THR A 280 -5.74 -24.65 -2.66
C THR A 280 -5.92 -23.43 -3.57
N GLY A 281 -4.85 -22.69 -3.83
CA GLY A 281 -4.86 -21.47 -4.63
C GLY A 281 -5.26 -20.22 -3.82
N LEU A 282 -5.10 -19.05 -4.45
CA LEU A 282 -5.38 -17.76 -3.82
C LEU A 282 -6.88 -17.43 -3.65
N ILE A 283 -7.77 -18.11 -4.38
CA ILE A 283 -9.19 -17.76 -4.46
C ILE A 283 -10.03 -18.52 -3.44
N HIS A 284 -9.81 -19.83 -3.31
CA HIS A 284 -10.67 -20.71 -2.52
C HIS A 284 -10.18 -20.89 -1.08
N ASP A 285 -8.98 -20.45 -0.73
CA ASP A 285 -8.50 -20.49 0.65
C ASP A 285 -8.88 -19.21 1.41
N ALA A 286 -9.57 -19.38 2.54
CA ALA A 286 -10.06 -18.28 3.38
C ALA A 286 -8.92 -17.38 3.89
N TRP A 287 -7.75 -17.95 4.12
CA TRP A 287 -6.58 -17.16 4.49
C TRP A 287 -5.99 -16.48 3.25
N SER A 288 -5.67 -17.23 2.19
CA SER A 288 -4.89 -16.76 1.05
C SER A 288 -5.59 -15.70 0.19
N ILE A 289 -6.90 -15.53 0.28
CA ILE A 289 -7.60 -14.45 -0.44
C ILE A 289 -7.05 -13.05 -0.09
N ARG A 290 -6.49 -12.87 1.11
CA ARG A 290 -5.79 -11.64 1.52
C ARG A 290 -4.62 -11.28 0.60
N LEU A 291 -4.01 -12.28 -0.03
CA LEU A 291 -2.84 -12.12 -0.89
C LEU A 291 -3.21 -11.52 -2.25
N VAL A 292 -4.45 -11.69 -2.72
CA VAL A 292 -4.88 -11.17 -4.04
C VAL A 292 -4.76 -9.63 -4.11
N PRO A 293 -5.45 -8.84 -3.29
CA PRO A 293 -5.29 -7.39 -3.28
C PRO A 293 -3.89 -6.96 -2.80
N HIS A 294 -3.24 -7.73 -1.91
CA HIS A 294 -1.89 -7.45 -1.45
C HIS A 294 -0.85 -7.51 -2.59
N TYR A 295 -0.85 -8.57 -3.40
CA TYR A 295 0.08 -8.72 -4.53
C TYR A 295 -0.30 -7.81 -5.69
N ALA A 296 -1.58 -7.75 -6.08
CA ALA A 296 -2.05 -6.92 -7.19
C ALA A 296 -1.64 -5.45 -7.00
N LEU A 297 -1.95 -4.90 -5.82
CA LEU A 297 -1.63 -3.52 -5.50
C LEU A 297 -0.14 -3.33 -5.19
N GLY A 298 0.57 -4.35 -4.68
CA GLY A 298 2.03 -4.32 -4.54
C GLY A 298 2.73 -4.09 -5.88
N VAL A 299 2.38 -4.88 -6.90
CA VAL A 299 2.89 -4.73 -8.27
C VAL A 299 2.48 -3.38 -8.86
N PHE A 300 1.21 -3.01 -8.74
CA PHE A 300 0.72 -1.74 -9.26
C PHE A 300 1.45 -0.55 -8.61
N PHE A 301 1.52 -0.48 -7.28
CA PHE A 301 2.10 0.65 -6.60
C PHE A 301 3.62 0.71 -6.73
N VAL A 302 4.35 -0.41 -6.84
CA VAL A 302 5.82 -0.31 -7.04
C VAL A 302 6.14 0.35 -8.37
N LEU A 303 5.45 -0.05 -9.45
CA LEU A 303 5.63 0.54 -10.78
C LEU A 303 5.07 1.97 -10.85
N ALA A 304 3.89 2.21 -10.28
CA ALA A 304 3.27 3.54 -10.28
C ALA A 304 4.06 4.56 -9.43
N HIS A 305 4.69 4.12 -8.33
CA HIS A 305 5.57 4.95 -7.50
C HIS A 305 6.86 5.31 -8.24
N LEU A 306 7.43 4.37 -8.99
CA LEU A 306 8.57 4.63 -9.87
C LEU A 306 8.21 5.63 -10.98
N ALA A 307 7.07 5.45 -11.65
CA ALA A 307 6.59 6.39 -12.67
C ALA A 307 6.35 7.79 -12.10
N SER A 308 5.85 7.88 -10.87
CA SER A 308 5.65 9.14 -10.14
C SER A 308 6.98 9.82 -9.75
N GLY A 309 7.99 9.03 -9.35
CA GLY A 309 9.36 9.52 -9.15
C GLY A 309 9.99 10.03 -10.45
N LEU A 310 9.88 9.26 -11.54
CA LEU A 310 10.37 9.62 -12.87
C LEU A 310 9.73 10.92 -13.36
N ARG A 311 8.41 11.09 -13.19
CA ARG A 311 7.73 12.36 -13.51
C ARG A 311 8.42 13.55 -12.84
N GLY A 312 8.76 13.41 -11.55
CA GLY A 312 9.48 14.46 -10.80
C GLY A 312 10.89 14.72 -11.35
N VAL A 313 11.60 13.67 -11.78
CA VAL A 313 12.93 13.78 -12.41
C VAL A 313 12.83 14.48 -13.76
N LEU A 314 11.88 14.09 -14.63
CA LEU A 314 11.69 14.67 -15.96
C LEU A 314 11.44 16.19 -15.89
N ILE A 315 10.53 16.62 -15.02
CA ILE A 315 10.22 18.04 -14.82
C ILE A 315 11.45 18.80 -14.32
N ALA A 316 12.23 18.21 -13.40
CA ALA A 316 13.45 18.83 -12.90
C ALA A 316 14.55 18.99 -13.97
N HIS A 317 14.50 18.22 -15.06
CA HIS A 317 15.43 18.28 -16.19
C HIS A 317 14.82 18.97 -17.42
N GLY A 318 13.81 19.83 -17.22
CA GLY A 318 13.27 20.70 -18.27
C GLY A 318 12.26 20.06 -19.22
N VAL A 319 11.84 18.81 -18.98
CA VAL A 319 10.76 18.18 -19.77
C VAL A 319 9.43 18.87 -19.46
N ALA A 320 8.68 19.22 -20.51
CA ALA A 320 7.38 19.86 -20.38
C ALA A 320 6.43 19.05 -19.48
N THR A 321 5.76 19.72 -18.54
CA THR A 321 4.85 19.09 -17.57
C THR A 321 3.77 18.23 -18.23
N ALA A 322 3.24 18.66 -19.38
CA ALA A 322 2.25 17.89 -20.12
C ALA A 322 2.80 16.53 -20.60
N VAL A 323 4.05 16.49 -21.07
CA VAL A 323 4.72 15.26 -21.50
C VAL A 323 5.00 14.36 -20.29
N ALA A 324 5.53 14.93 -19.21
CA ALA A 324 5.78 14.18 -17.98
C ALA A 324 4.49 13.59 -17.37
N ASN A 325 3.35 14.30 -17.46
CA ASN A 325 2.04 13.80 -17.03
C ASN A 325 1.54 12.64 -17.92
N ARG A 326 1.77 12.70 -19.24
CA ARG A 326 1.42 11.60 -20.14
C ARG A 326 2.24 10.35 -19.84
N ILE A 327 3.56 10.49 -19.69
CA ILE A 327 4.46 9.38 -19.32
C ILE A 327 4.00 8.76 -18.00
N TRP A 328 3.66 9.59 -17.01
CA TRP A 328 3.12 9.13 -15.73
C TRP A 328 1.83 8.32 -15.90
N ALA A 329 0.86 8.84 -16.66
CA ALA A 329 -0.43 8.16 -16.88
C ALA A 329 -0.25 6.83 -17.64
N THR A 330 0.59 6.79 -18.67
CA THR A 330 0.95 5.57 -19.39
C THR A 330 1.64 4.57 -18.46
N GLY A 331 2.53 5.04 -17.57
CA GLY A 331 3.17 4.20 -16.56
C GLY A 331 2.18 3.58 -15.59
N LEU A 332 1.16 4.32 -15.14
CA LEU A 332 0.08 3.78 -14.30
C LEU A 332 -0.77 2.72 -15.04
N ALA A 333 -1.11 2.98 -16.30
CA ALA A 333 -1.86 2.02 -17.11
C ALA A 333 -1.07 0.72 -17.32
N ALA A 334 0.22 0.83 -17.67
CA ALA A 334 1.11 -0.31 -17.81
C ALA A 334 1.27 -1.08 -16.49
N ALA A 335 1.40 -0.38 -15.35
CA ALA A 335 1.45 -0.99 -14.03
C ALA A 335 0.19 -1.82 -13.73
N GLY A 336 -1.00 -1.30 -14.09
CA GLY A 336 -2.26 -2.02 -13.94
C GLY A 336 -2.32 -3.28 -14.80
N LEU A 337 -1.92 -3.19 -16.07
CA LEU A 337 -1.88 -4.35 -16.97
C LEU A 337 -0.90 -5.43 -16.49
N ILE A 338 0.29 -5.04 -16.04
CA ILE A 338 1.28 -5.98 -15.50
C ILE A 338 0.76 -6.65 -14.22
N ALA A 339 0.15 -5.88 -13.31
CA ALA A 339 -0.45 -6.43 -12.10
C ALA A 339 -1.54 -7.45 -12.44
N LEU A 340 -2.45 -7.12 -13.37
CA LEU A 340 -3.49 -8.05 -13.81
C LEU A 340 -2.89 -9.32 -14.43
N ALA A 341 -1.91 -9.19 -15.32
CA ALA A 341 -1.25 -10.34 -15.96
C ALA A 341 -0.59 -11.28 -14.93
N ILE A 342 0.17 -10.74 -13.98
CA ILE A 342 0.80 -11.52 -12.91
C ILE A 342 -0.26 -12.21 -12.05
N MET A 343 -1.31 -11.49 -11.64
CA MET A 343 -2.36 -12.06 -10.80
C MET A 343 -3.17 -13.13 -11.52
N SER A 344 -3.49 -12.94 -12.80
CA SER A 344 -4.11 -13.98 -13.62
C SER A 344 -3.26 -15.25 -13.64
N GLY A 345 -1.94 -15.12 -13.83
CA GLY A 345 -1.01 -16.26 -13.76
C GLY A 345 -1.03 -16.96 -12.40
N LEU A 346 -0.91 -16.20 -11.30
CA LEU A 346 -0.95 -16.74 -9.94
C LEU A 346 -2.29 -17.41 -9.60
N CYS A 347 -3.40 -16.95 -10.18
CA CYS A 347 -4.72 -17.56 -10.04
C CYS A 347 -4.98 -18.72 -11.03
N GLY A 348 -4.00 -19.09 -11.86
CA GLY A 348 -4.05 -20.30 -12.69
C GLY A 348 -4.16 -20.10 -14.20
N ALA A 349 -4.30 -18.86 -14.70
CA ALA A 349 -4.34 -18.60 -16.14
C ALA A 349 -2.99 -18.91 -16.82
N ARG A 350 -3.02 -19.41 -18.06
CA ARG A 350 -1.84 -19.75 -18.88
C ARG A 350 -2.03 -19.27 -20.31
N ILE A 351 -0.94 -19.13 -21.06
CA ILE A 351 -0.93 -18.73 -22.49
C ILE A 351 -0.27 -19.78 -23.37
#